data_AF-A0A350XNH0-F1
#
_entry.id   AF-A0A350XNH0-F1
#
_cell.length_a   1.000
_cell.length_b   1.000
_cell.length_c   1.000
_cell.angle_alpha   90.00
_cell.angle_beta   90.00
_cell.angle_gamma   90.00
#
_symmetry.space_group_name_H-M   'P 1'
#
loop_
_entity.id
_entity.type
_entity.pdbx_description
1 polymer ?
#
loop_
_entity_poly.entity_id
_entity_poly.type
_entity_poly.pdbx_seq_one_letter_code
_entity_poly.pdbx_strand_id
1 'polypeptide(L)'
;MSFYLSQRLIRRFSIILVVILPLAIALAKPFAKQSSAFWQQTHLRQQSQIAIVDNRVTQVSTVNEPIQPINSKLELARTKVALGDKLFHEPQLSHTNTISCASCHNLTTGGVDRLVRSVGVNGVVSSANTPTVFNSGFNFRQDWNGQFDSLEAHVNGAIQKTETMASSWDEIIGKLKRSPFYAKAFSKIYEDGITSDNVADAIATFERSLTTPNSRFDKFLRGDVNAITAEEKEGYRRFKTYGCVSCHQGVNVGGNLFQKFGIMGDYFSDRGNITEADFGRFNVTGKAEDRYVFKVPTLRNITLTAPYFHDGSAETLEQAIAIMAKYQLGRELSKETIDFIIKFLTTLTGEYQGKPL
;
A
#
# COMPACT_ATOMS: atom_id res chain seq x y z
N MET A 1 24.39 -18.83 -71.88
CA MET A 1 23.65 -18.22 -73.00
C MET A 1 22.28 -18.87 -73.06
N SER A 2 21.27 -18.26 -72.42
CA SER A 2 20.02 -18.95 -72.10
C SER A 2 18.78 -18.14 -72.48
N PHE A 3 18.04 -18.70 -73.43
CA PHE A 3 16.58 -18.76 -73.60
C PHE A 3 15.70 -17.49 -73.44
N TYR A 4 15.21 -17.02 -74.61
CA TYR A 4 13.80 -16.94 -75.03
C TYR A 4 12.68 -16.61 -74.01
N LEU A 5 11.78 -15.71 -74.44
CA LEU A 5 10.39 -15.40 -74.02
C LEU A 5 10.23 -13.98 -73.43
N SER A 6 9.94 -12.99 -74.27
CA SER A 6 8.59 -12.62 -74.73
C SER A 6 7.76 -11.91 -73.66
N GLN A 7 7.83 -10.58 -73.70
CA GLN A 7 6.83 -9.55 -73.36
C GLN A 7 5.41 -10.03 -72.96
N ARG A 8 5.29 -10.68 -71.79
CA ARG A 8 4.01 -11.07 -71.17
C ARG A 8 3.89 -10.68 -69.68
N LEU A 9 4.69 -9.72 -69.19
CA LEU A 9 4.72 -9.38 -67.75
C LEU A 9 4.18 -8.01 -67.33
N ILE A 10 3.80 -7.09 -68.24
CA ILE A 10 3.41 -5.72 -67.84
C ILE A 10 1.87 -5.48 -67.90
N ARG A 11 1.07 -6.49 -68.27
CA ARG A 11 -0.41 -6.37 -68.36
C ARG A 11 -1.22 -7.29 -67.44
N ARG A 12 -0.63 -7.80 -66.35
CA ARG A 12 -1.33 -8.71 -65.40
C ARG A 12 -1.44 -8.26 -63.94
N PHE A 13 -0.95 -7.08 -63.56
CA PHE A 13 -1.06 -6.60 -62.16
C PHE A 13 -2.06 -5.47 -61.90
N SER A 14 -2.83 -5.02 -62.91
CA SER A 14 -3.82 -3.94 -62.74
C SER A 14 -5.28 -4.38 -62.83
N ILE A 15 -5.59 -5.68 -62.83
CA ILE A 15 -6.97 -6.21 -62.91
C ILE A 15 -7.39 -6.99 -61.66
N ILE A 16 -6.49 -7.28 -60.71
CA ILE A 16 -6.83 -7.92 -59.43
C ILE A 16 -7.30 -6.90 -58.36
N LEU A 17 -7.28 -5.59 -58.68
CA LEU A 17 -7.61 -4.52 -57.73
C LEU A 17 -9.03 -3.93 -57.86
N VAL A 18 -9.89 -4.40 -58.76
CA VAL A 18 -11.23 -3.79 -59.00
C VAL A 18 -12.40 -4.74 -58.69
N VAL A 19 -12.18 -6.03 -58.45
CA VAL A 19 -13.28 -6.98 -58.13
C VAL A 19 -13.17 -7.60 -56.73
N ILE A 20 -12.03 -7.51 -56.04
CA ILE A 20 -11.86 -8.11 -54.70
C ILE A 20 -12.19 -7.10 -53.57
N LEU A 21 -12.17 -5.80 -53.84
CA LEU A 21 -12.48 -4.76 -52.84
C LEU A 21 -13.99 -4.59 -52.52
N PRO A 22 -14.97 -4.86 -53.42
CA PRO A 22 -16.38 -4.80 -53.05
C PRO A 22 -16.89 -6.05 -52.29
N LEU A 23 -16.23 -7.21 -52.42
CA LEU A 23 -16.70 -8.46 -51.81
C LEU A 23 -16.33 -8.59 -50.32
N ALA A 24 -15.21 -7.99 -49.90
CA ALA A 24 -14.81 -7.94 -48.49
C ALA A 24 -15.68 -6.99 -47.64
N ILE A 25 -16.30 -5.99 -48.26
CA ILE A 25 -17.15 -5.00 -47.57
C ILE A 25 -18.60 -5.49 -47.39
N ALA A 26 -19.06 -6.45 -48.21
CA ALA A 26 -20.40 -7.04 -48.08
C ALA A 26 -20.52 -8.12 -46.99
N LEU A 27 -19.41 -8.76 -46.60
CA LEU A 27 -19.39 -9.81 -45.57
C LEU A 27 -19.01 -9.30 -44.16
N ALA A 28 -18.51 -8.06 -44.03
CA ALA A 28 -18.16 -7.47 -42.73
C ALA A 28 -19.35 -6.79 -42.02
N LYS A 29 -20.43 -6.46 -42.74
CA LYS A 29 -21.60 -5.76 -42.17
C LYS A 29 -22.52 -6.59 -41.27
N PRO A 30 -22.67 -7.93 -41.41
CA PRO A 30 -23.45 -8.72 -40.46
C PRO A 30 -22.70 -8.95 -39.13
N PHE A 31 -21.37 -9.07 -39.17
CA PHE A 31 -20.56 -9.43 -38.00
C PHE A 31 -20.39 -8.28 -37.01
N ALA A 32 -20.30 -7.04 -37.48
CA ALA A 32 -20.20 -5.85 -36.63
C ALA A 32 -21.50 -5.52 -35.86
N LYS A 33 -22.67 -5.94 -36.40
CA LYS A 33 -23.98 -5.66 -35.79
C LYS A 33 -24.37 -6.70 -34.72
N GLN A 34 -23.80 -7.90 -34.81
CA GLN A 34 -24.07 -8.99 -33.85
C GLN A 34 -23.13 -8.94 -32.64
N SER A 35 -21.90 -8.45 -32.81
CA SER A 35 -20.99 -8.20 -31.68
C SER A 35 -21.40 -6.97 -30.87
N SER A 36 -21.91 -5.89 -31.49
CA SER A 36 -22.38 -4.70 -30.76
C SER A 36 -23.60 -4.98 -29.88
N ALA A 37 -24.50 -5.87 -30.32
CA ALA A 37 -25.67 -6.30 -29.53
C ALA A 37 -25.27 -7.22 -28.36
N PHE A 38 -24.25 -8.07 -28.55
CA PHE A 38 -23.71 -8.92 -27.49
C PHE A 38 -23.00 -8.09 -26.39
N TRP A 39 -22.23 -7.05 -26.77
CA TRP A 39 -21.60 -6.13 -25.82
C TRP A 39 -22.59 -5.18 -25.13
N GLN A 40 -23.67 -4.75 -25.80
CA GLN A 40 -24.74 -3.98 -25.16
C GLN A 40 -25.55 -4.82 -24.16
N GLN A 41 -25.80 -6.10 -24.45
CA GLN A 41 -26.58 -6.96 -23.56
C GLN A 41 -25.78 -7.48 -22.35
N THR A 42 -24.46 -7.67 -22.49
CA THR A 42 -23.57 -7.99 -21.37
C THR A 42 -23.31 -6.78 -20.46
N HIS A 43 -23.18 -5.56 -21.00
CA HIS A 43 -23.09 -4.35 -20.18
C HIS A 43 -24.40 -4.02 -19.44
N LEU A 44 -25.57 -4.26 -20.05
CA LEU A 44 -26.86 -4.06 -19.37
C LEU A 44 -27.14 -5.10 -18.27
N ARG A 45 -26.61 -6.33 -18.38
CA ARG A 45 -26.69 -7.34 -17.31
C ARG A 45 -25.70 -7.09 -16.16
N GLN A 46 -24.56 -6.45 -16.43
CA GLN A 46 -23.60 -6.08 -15.38
C GLN A 46 -24.01 -4.79 -14.64
N GLN A 47 -24.83 -3.94 -15.26
CA GLN A 47 -25.37 -2.72 -14.63
C GLN A 47 -26.65 -2.97 -13.80
N SER A 48 -27.32 -4.12 -13.93
CA SER A 48 -28.58 -4.40 -13.24
C SER A 48 -28.46 -5.15 -11.89
N GLN A 49 -27.25 -5.31 -11.35
CA GLN A 49 -27.03 -5.91 -10.01
C GLN A 49 -26.31 -5.00 -9.01
N ILE A 50 -26.09 -3.73 -9.34
CA ILE A 50 -25.73 -2.73 -8.33
C ILE A 50 -27.05 -2.19 -7.76
N ALA A 51 -27.66 -2.98 -6.89
CA ALA A 51 -28.67 -2.46 -5.99
C ALA A 51 -27.98 -1.39 -5.13
N ILE A 52 -28.31 -0.12 -5.42
CA ILE A 52 -28.02 1.01 -4.55
C ILE A 52 -28.71 0.74 -3.22
N VAL A 53 -27.98 0.16 -2.27
CA VAL A 53 -28.31 0.25 -0.85
C VAL A 53 -27.79 1.60 -0.38
N ASP A 54 -28.52 2.64 -0.76
CA ASP A 54 -28.46 3.88 -0.03
C ASP A 54 -29.13 3.64 1.33
N ASN A 55 -28.37 3.91 2.38
CA ASN A 55 -28.77 4.74 3.51
C ASN A 55 -28.31 4.14 4.84
N ARG A 56 -27.15 4.61 5.32
CA ARG A 56 -26.83 5.01 6.71
C ARG A 56 -25.31 5.18 6.87
N VAL A 57 -24.76 6.23 6.28
CA VAL A 57 -23.54 6.84 6.82
C VAL A 57 -23.97 7.64 8.04
N THR A 58 -24.08 6.98 9.20
CA THR A 58 -24.34 7.68 10.47
C THR A 58 -23.05 8.35 10.94
N GLN A 59 -23.07 9.68 10.87
CA GLN A 59 -22.16 10.64 11.52
C GLN A 59 -20.72 10.66 10.98
N VAL A 60 -20.53 11.24 9.79
CA VAL A 60 -19.25 11.88 9.46
C VAL A 60 -19.22 13.19 10.24
N SER A 61 -18.33 13.28 11.23
CA SER A 61 -18.02 14.54 11.90
C SER A 61 -17.54 15.54 10.84
N THR A 62 -18.32 16.58 10.58
CA THR A 62 -18.07 17.66 9.61
C THR A 62 -17.01 18.64 10.13
N VAL A 63 -15.88 18.14 10.64
CA VAL A 63 -14.77 19.02 10.99
C VAL A 63 -13.94 19.19 9.72
N ASN A 64 -13.96 20.41 9.18
CA ASN A 64 -13.13 20.83 8.05
C ASN A 64 -11.66 20.93 8.48
N GLU A 65 -11.05 19.79 8.79
CA GLU A 65 -9.67 19.66 9.21
C GLU A 65 -8.89 18.79 8.21
N PRO A 66 -7.60 19.08 7.97
CA PRO A 66 -6.76 18.28 7.08
C PRO A 66 -6.64 16.81 7.51
N ILE A 67 -6.83 16.51 8.80
CA ILE A 67 -6.78 15.15 9.34
C ILE A 67 -8.21 14.72 9.68
N GLN A 68 -8.54 13.49 9.33
CA GLN A 68 -9.85 12.89 9.60
C GLN A 68 -9.71 11.71 10.56
N PRO A 69 -10.67 11.48 11.48
CA PRO A 69 -10.60 10.38 12.43
C PRO A 69 -10.74 9.03 11.72
N ILE A 70 -10.08 7.98 12.22
CA ILE A 70 -10.32 6.61 11.72
C ILE A 70 -11.73 6.19 12.15
N ASN A 71 -12.49 5.57 11.25
CA ASN A 71 -13.79 5.02 11.64
C ASN A 71 -13.61 3.87 12.65
N SER A 72 -14.32 3.92 13.78
CA SER A 72 -14.27 2.87 14.81
C SER A 72 -15.00 1.59 14.40
N LYS A 73 -15.79 1.62 13.31
CA LYS A 73 -16.48 0.45 12.76
C LYS A 73 -15.86 0.05 11.44
N LEU A 74 -15.44 -1.20 11.37
CA LEU A 74 -14.95 -1.83 10.16
C LEU A 74 -15.71 -3.14 9.94
N GLU A 75 -16.40 -3.23 8.81
CA GLU A 75 -17.20 -4.41 8.45
C GLU A 75 -16.33 -5.37 7.63
N LEU A 76 -15.68 -6.32 8.31
CA LEU A 76 -14.95 -7.42 7.70
C LEU A 76 -15.48 -8.76 8.19
N ALA A 77 -15.46 -9.77 7.31
CA ALA A 77 -15.85 -11.13 7.66
C ALA A 77 -14.93 -11.68 8.76
N ARG A 78 -15.45 -11.80 9.99
CA ARG A 78 -14.67 -12.22 11.18
C ARG A 78 -13.95 -13.55 11.00
N THR A 79 -14.56 -14.50 10.29
CA THR A 79 -13.95 -15.81 9.99
C THR A 79 -12.74 -15.68 9.07
N LYS A 80 -12.79 -14.78 8.09
CA LYS A 80 -11.68 -14.50 7.18
C LYS A 80 -10.56 -13.74 7.89
N VAL A 81 -10.91 -12.74 8.70
CA VAL A 81 -9.94 -12.03 9.58
C VAL A 81 -9.21 -13.01 10.48
N ALA A 82 -9.92 -13.94 11.12
CA ALA A 82 -9.30 -14.95 11.99
C ALA A 82 -8.39 -15.93 11.24
N LEU A 83 -8.73 -16.30 10.00
CA LEU A 83 -7.83 -17.11 9.15
C LEU A 83 -6.58 -16.31 8.74
N GLY A 84 -6.76 -15.06 8.33
CA GLY A 84 -5.67 -14.16 8.00
C GLY A 84 -4.71 -13.91 9.17
N ASP A 85 -5.24 -13.74 10.39
CA ASP A 85 -4.45 -13.62 11.62
C ASP A 85 -3.55 -14.85 11.84
N LYS A 86 -4.11 -16.05 11.64
CA LYS A 86 -3.32 -17.29 11.73
C LYS A 86 -2.22 -17.34 10.70
N LEU A 87 -2.52 -16.99 9.44
CA LEU A 87 -1.53 -16.97 8.36
C LEU A 87 -0.46 -15.90 8.56
N PHE A 88 -0.82 -14.71 9.05
CA PHE A 88 0.11 -13.63 9.36
C PHE A 88 1.18 -14.03 10.40
N HIS A 89 0.81 -14.93 11.31
CA HIS A 89 1.70 -15.50 12.33
C HIS A 89 2.24 -16.89 11.95
N GLU A 90 2.01 -17.39 10.73
CA GLU A 90 2.39 -18.73 10.30
C GLU A 90 3.81 -18.75 9.73
N PRO A 91 4.79 -19.35 10.43
CA PRO A 91 6.16 -19.40 9.91
C PRO A 91 6.30 -20.33 8.70
N GLN A 92 5.38 -21.28 8.47
CA GLN A 92 5.41 -22.15 7.29
C GLN A 92 5.27 -21.39 5.96
N LEU A 93 4.90 -20.11 6.00
CA LEU A 93 4.92 -19.25 4.81
C LEU A 93 6.34 -18.90 4.35
N SER A 94 7.37 -19.03 5.19
CA SER A 94 8.77 -18.86 4.78
C SER A 94 9.42 -20.18 4.36
N HIS A 95 10.46 -20.08 3.54
CA HIS A 95 11.20 -21.25 3.05
C HIS A 95 11.72 -22.13 4.19
N THR A 96 12.32 -21.51 5.21
CA THR A 96 12.91 -22.17 6.37
C THR A 96 11.90 -22.56 7.45
N ASN A 97 10.63 -22.20 7.31
CA ASN A 97 9.60 -22.31 8.35
C ASN A 97 9.96 -21.60 9.66
N THR A 98 10.69 -20.47 9.60
CA THR A 98 11.14 -19.72 10.78
C THR A 98 10.67 -18.27 10.84
N ILE A 99 10.16 -17.72 9.74
CA ILE A 99 9.76 -16.31 9.64
C ILE A 99 8.30 -16.24 9.22
N SER A 100 7.55 -15.38 9.91
CA SER A 100 6.17 -15.01 9.57
C SER A 100 6.10 -13.51 9.31
N CYS A 101 4.96 -13.00 8.84
CA CYS A 101 4.76 -11.54 8.73
C CYS A 101 4.94 -10.86 10.09
N ALA A 102 4.46 -11.50 11.17
CA ALA A 102 4.60 -11.01 12.54
C ALA A 102 6.04 -10.95 13.07
N SER A 103 7.00 -11.63 12.43
CA SER A 103 8.42 -11.55 12.80
C SER A 103 8.99 -10.15 12.55
N CYS A 104 8.55 -9.48 11.47
CA CYS A 104 8.97 -8.13 11.12
C CYS A 104 7.91 -7.08 11.48
N HIS A 105 6.62 -7.45 11.42
CA HIS A 105 5.49 -6.57 11.70
C HIS A 105 4.82 -6.93 13.03
N ASN A 106 5.61 -6.92 14.12
CA ASN A 106 5.15 -7.38 15.41
C ASN A 106 4.09 -6.43 16.01
N LEU A 107 2.89 -6.96 16.27
CA LEU A 107 1.74 -6.20 16.74
C LEU A 107 1.92 -5.64 18.15
N THR A 108 2.82 -6.19 18.98
CA THR A 108 3.10 -5.70 20.33
C THR A 108 4.12 -4.56 20.37
N THR A 109 4.79 -4.27 19.26
CA THR A 109 5.80 -3.22 19.11
C THR A 109 5.38 -2.16 18.11
N GLY A 110 4.07 -1.92 17.96
CA GLY A 110 3.53 -0.91 17.04
C GLY A 110 3.50 -1.36 15.58
N GLY A 111 3.53 -2.67 15.31
CA GLY A 111 3.45 -3.24 13.96
C GLY A 111 4.76 -3.21 13.18
N VAL A 112 5.89 -3.05 13.87
CA VAL A 112 7.27 -3.02 13.33
C VAL A 112 8.20 -3.86 14.20
N ASP A 113 9.43 -4.11 13.73
CA ASP A 113 10.47 -4.86 14.46
C ASP A 113 11.45 -3.97 15.24
N ARG A 114 11.37 -2.64 15.07
CA ARG A 114 12.24 -1.64 15.68
C ARG A 114 13.72 -1.78 15.31
N LEU A 115 14.00 -2.37 14.15
CA LEU A 115 15.35 -2.46 13.58
C LEU A 115 15.55 -1.38 12.52
N VAL A 116 16.79 -0.97 12.30
CA VAL A 116 17.15 -0.12 11.15
C VAL A 116 16.81 -0.85 9.84
N ARG A 117 17.21 -2.12 9.76
CA ARG A 117 16.89 -3.07 8.69
C ARG A 117 16.49 -4.41 9.31
N SER A 118 15.46 -5.03 8.74
CA SER A 118 15.00 -6.36 9.16
C SER A 118 15.97 -7.45 8.69
N VAL A 119 15.93 -8.59 9.36
CA VAL A 119 16.69 -9.79 8.97
C VAL A 119 15.70 -10.86 8.53
N GLY A 120 15.72 -11.18 7.25
CA GLY A 120 14.93 -12.24 6.64
C GLY A 120 15.54 -13.61 6.82
N VAL A 121 15.05 -14.57 6.01
CA VAL A 121 15.54 -15.95 6.05
C VAL A 121 17.02 -16.00 5.68
N ASN A 122 17.74 -16.97 6.23
CA ASN A 122 19.18 -17.15 6.01
C ASN A 122 20.05 -15.92 6.41
N GLY A 123 19.53 -15.01 7.23
CA GLY A 123 20.28 -13.83 7.68
C GLY A 123 20.38 -12.71 6.64
N VAL A 124 19.60 -12.76 5.57
CA VAL A 124 19.61 -11.72 4.53
C VAL A 124 18.97 -10.45 5.10
N VAL A 125 19.68 -9.33 5.03
CA VAL A 125 19.24 -8.04 5.57
C VAL A 125 18.38 -7.31 4.54
N SER A 126 17.28 -6.72 4.98
CA SER A 126 16.40 -5.95 4.11
C SER A 126 17.04 -4.64 3.63
N SER A 127 16.65 -4.23 2.43
CA SER A 127 17.01 -2.94 1.83
C SER A 127 16.22 -1.75 2.40
N ALA A 128 15.06 -2.04 3.00
CA ALA A 128 14.06 -1.19 3.69
C ALA A 128 14.12 -1.18 5.23
N ASN A 129 13.82 -0.08 5.93
CA ASN A 129 13.25 -0.14 7.28
C ASN A 129 11.80 -0.64 7.17
N THR A 130 11.34 -1.46 8.11
CA THR A 130 10.01 -2.07 8.06
C THR A 130 8.92 -1.07 8.49
N PRO A 131 8.01 -0.66 7.57
CA PRO A 131 6.90 0.23 7.94
C PRO A 131 5.87 -0.53 8.79
N THR A 132 5.08 0.20 9.58
CA THR A 132 4.02 -0.42 10.39
C THR A 132 2.94 -1.07 9.53
N VAL A 133 2.48 -2.25 9.95
CA VAL A 133 1.28 -2.89 9.37
C VAL A 133 -0.01 -2.22 9.82
N PHE A 134 -0.01 -1.53 10.97
CA PHE A 134 -1.21 -0.85 11.45
C PHE A 134 -1.64 0.25 10.48
N ASN A 135 -2.93 0.29 10.18
CA ASN A 135 -3.56 1.22 9.24
C ASN A 135 -3.05 1.11 7.79
N SER A 136 -2.29 0.06 7.44
CA SER A 136 -1.76 -0.16 6.08
C SER A 136 -2.88 -0.31 5.03
N GLY A 137 -4.06 -0.80 5.44
CA GLY A 137 -5.25 -0.86 4.61
C GLY A 137 -5.80 0.49 4.14
N PHE A 138 -5.38 1.61 4.74
CA PHE A 138 -5.71 2.96 4.26
C PHE A 138 -4.68 3.53 3.29
N ASN A 139 -3.56 2.85 3.06
CA ASN A 139 -2.57 3.32 2.10
C ASN A 139 -3.07 3.14 0.66
N PHE A 140 -2.87 4.13 -0.21
CA PHE A 140 -3.19 4.00 -1.65
C PHE A 140 -2.21 3.10 -2.42
N ARG A 141 -1.02 2.87 -1.85
CA ARG A 141 0.08 2.03 -2.35
C ARG A 141 0.83 1.41 -1.17
N GLN A 142 1.45 0.25 -1.35
CA GLN A 142 2.29 -0.40 -0.33
C GLN A 142 3.78 -0.31 -0.68
N ASP A 143 4.66 -0.62 0.28
CA ASP A 143 6.10 -0.31 0.29
C ASP A 143 6.45 1.19 0.26
N TRP A 144 7.69 1.51 0.63
CA TRP A 144 8.21 2.88 0.64
C TRP A 144 8.20 3.55 -0.75
N ASN A 145 8.49 2.79 -1.80
CA ASN A 145 8.49 3.26 -3.20
C ASN A 145 7.10 3.19 -3.87
N GLY A 146 6.10 2.63 -3.18
CA GLY A 146 4.74 2.45 -3.69
C GLY A 146 4.64 1.44 -4.83
N GLN A 147 5.49 0.39 -4.82
CA GLN A 147 5.54 -0.64 -5.85
C GLN A 147 4.19 -1.35 -6.02
N PHE A 148 3.54 -1.70 -4.91
CA PHE A 148 2.30 -2.48 -4.93
C PHE A 148 1.07 -1.58 -4.79
N ASP A 149 0.02 -1.87 -5.55
CA ASP A 149 -1.26 -1.15 -5.55
C ASP A 149 -2.31 -1.74 -4.60
N SER A 150 -2.06 -2.93 -4.05
CA SER A 150 -2.91 -3.57 -3.05
C SER A 150 -2.07 -4.30 -1.99
N LEU A 151 -2.71 -4.67 -0.88
CA LEU A 151 -2.10 -5.51 0.14
C LEU A 151 -1.86 -6.93 -0.39
N GLU A 152 -2.77 -7.47 -1.21
CA GLU A 152 -2.60 -8.77 -1.84
C GLU A 152 -1.37 -8.80 -2.76
N ALA A 153 -1.18 -7.76 -3.57
CA ALA A 153 0.01 -7.63 -4.42
C ALA A 153 1.29 -7.54 -3.57
N HIS A 154 1.24 -6.83 -2.44
CA HIS A 154 2.35 -6.74 -1.50
C HIS A 154 2.66 -8.10 -0.85
N VAL A 155 1.67 -8.85 -0.38
CA VAL A 155 1.84 -10.21 0.18
C VAL A 155 2.52 -11.14 -0.83
N ASN A 156 2.05 -11.12 -2.09
CA ASN A 156 2.65 -11.88 -3.18
C ASN A 156 4.15 -11.55 -3.36
N GLY A 157 4.50 -10.26 -3.35
CA GLY A 157 5.89 -9.83 -3.47
C GLY A 157 6.74 -10.18 -2.26
N ALA A 158 6.22 -9.97 -1.05
CA ALA A 158 6.94 -10.20 0.21
C ALA A 158 7.27 -11.68 0.45
N ILE A 159 6.42 -12.61 -0.01
CA ILE A 159 6.69 -14.05 0.10
C ILE A 159 7.92 -14.48 -0.71
N GLN A 160 8.10 -13.88 -1.89
CA GLN A 160 9.12 -14.30 -2.86
C GLN A 160 10.48 -13.63 -2.63
N LYS A 161 10.51 -12.45 -2.00
CA LYS A 161 11.76 -11.70 -1.73
C LYS A 161 12.69 -12.53 -0.84
N THR A 162 13.96 -12.60 -1.23
CA THR A 162 15.02 -13.30 -0.49
C THR A 162 15.36 -12.64 0.85
N GLU A 163 15.20 -11.31 0.90
CA GLU A 163 15.37 -10.46 2.10
C GLU A 163 14.28 -10.67 3.16
N THR A 164 13.24 -11.45 2.86
CA THR A 164 12.09 -11.68 3.75
C THR A 164 11.85 -13.16 3.96
N MET A 165 11.05 -13.80 3.11
CA MET A 165 10.52 -15.16 3.32
C MET A 165 11.12 -16.19 2.35
N ALA A 166 11.68 -15.74 1.23
CA ALA A 166 12.33 -16.53 0.16
C ALA A 166 11.58 -17.81 -0.26
N SER A 167 10.25 -17.81 -0.21
CA SER A 167 9.44 -18.98 -0.56
C SER A 167 8.74 -18.81 -1.90
N SER A 168 8.06 -19.86 -2.35
CA SER A 168 7.23 -19.87 -3.55
C SER A 168 5.81 -20.29 -3.21
N TRP A 169 4.84 -19.91 -4.04
CA TRP A 169 3.45 -20.31 -3.83
C TRP A 169 3.26 -21.83 -3.86
N ASP A 170 3.97 -22.54 -4.74
CA ASP A 170 3.93 -24.00 -4.79
C ASP A 170 4.38 -24.64 -3.48
N GLU A 171 5.48 -24.13 -2.91
CA GLU A 171 6.00 -24.57 -1.62
C GLU A 171 4.98 -24.31 -0.49
N ILE A 172 4.46 -23.09 -0.40
CA ILE A 172 3.50 -22.68 0.62
C ILE A 172 2.21 -23.50 0.53
N ILE A 173 1.62 -23.59 -0.66
CA ILE A 173 0.38 -24.35 -0.88
C ILE A 173 0.61 -25.83 -0.51
N GLY A 174 1.77 -26.40 -0.87
CA GLY A 174 2.16 -27.74 -0.47
C GLY A 174 2.20 -27.92 1.05
N LYS A 175 2.77 -26.96 1.80
CA LYS A 175 2.80 -26.96 3.27
C LYS A 175 1.39 -26.85 3.86
N LEU A 176 0.62 -25.85 3.44
CA LEU A 176 -0.71 -25.58 3.99
C LEU A 176 -1.70 -26.71 3.71
N LYS A 177 -1.67 -27.35 2.53
CA LYS A 177 -2.54 -28.50 2.21
C LYS A 177 -2.30 -29.73 3.09
N ARG A 178 -1.10 -29.88 3.65
CA ARG A 178 -0.79 -30.98 4.61
C ARG A 178 -1.34 -30.72 6.01
N SER A 179 -1.77 -29.50 6.31
CA SER A 179 -2.38 -29.15 7.60
C SER A 179 -3.89 -29.39 7.57
N PRO A 180 -4.43 -30.33 8.39
CA PRO A 180 -5.87 -30.53 8.49
C PRO A 180 -6.61 -29.27 8.96
N PHE A 181 -5.93 -28.43 9.75
CA PHE A 181 -6.47 -27.14 10.20
C PHE A 181 -6.72 -26.21 9.02
N TYR A 182 -5.71 -25.95 8.17
CA TYR A 182 -5.85 -25.04 7.04
C TYR A 182 -6.80 -25.60 5.98
N ALA A 183 -6.73 -26.89 5.67
CA ALA A 183 -7.66 -27.51 4.71
C ALA A 183 -9.13 -27.27 5.11
N LYS A 184 -9.45 -27.44 6.40
CA LYS A 184 -10.80 -27.17 6.94
C LYS A 184 -11.14 -25.68 7.01
N ALA A 185 -10.18 -24.83 7.36
CA ALA A 185 -10.42 -23.39 7.50
C ALA A 185 -10.70 -22.74 6.13
N PHE A 186 -9.94 -23.11 5.10
CA PHE A 186 -10.12 -22.59 3.75
C PHE A 186 -11.41 -23.08 3.11
N SER A 187 -11.76 -24.37 3.22
CA SER A 187 -13.00 -24.90 2.63
C SER A 187 -14.28 -24.30 3.22
N LYS A 188 -14.19 -23.68 4.41
CA LYS A 188 -15.30 -22.95 5.03
C LYS A 188 -15.49 -21.54 4.45
N ILE A 189 -14.44 -20.94 3.86
CA ILE A 189 -14.42 -19.53 3.45
C ILE A 189 -14.34 -19.39 1.92
N TYR A 190 -13.67 -20.31 1.24
CA TYR A 190 -13.39 -20.27 -0.19
C TYR A 190 -13.80 -21.59 -0.86
N GLU A 191 -14.50 -21.49 -2.00
CA GLU A 191 -15.01 -22.65 -2.74
C GLU A 191 -13.89 -23.50 -3.36
N ASP A 192 -12.84 -22.84 -3.85
CA ASP A 192 -11.63 -23.43 -4.45
C ASP A 192 -10.55 -23.78 -3.42
N GLY A 193 -10.81 -23.54 -2.12
CA GLY A 193 -9.96 -23.95 -1.02
C GLY A 193 -8.62 -23.20 -0.96
N ILE A 194 -7.51 -23.93 -0.80
CA ILE A 194 -6.18 -23.33 -0.62
C ILE A 194 -5.56 -23.04 -1.99
N THR A 195 -5.54 -21.76 -2.36
CA THR A 195 -4.87 -21.18 -3.52
C THR A 195 -3.99 -20.00 -3.09
N SER A 196 -3.06 -19.54 -3.93
CA SER A 196 -2.24 -18.36 -3.65
C SER A 196 -3.11 -17.13 -3.38
N ASP A 197 -4.14 -16.94 -4.21
CA ASP A 197 -5.02 -15.78 -4.17
C ASP A 197 -5.85 -15.77 -2.87
N ASN A 198 -6.36 -16.93 -2.44
CA ASN A 198 -7.10 -17.03 -1.20
C ASN A 198 -6.21 -16.85 0.04
N VAL A 199 -4.95 -17.30 -0.01
CA VAL A 199 -4.00 -17.05 1.08
C VAL A 199 -3.68 -15.56 1.17
N ALA A 200 -3.40 -14.91 0.04
CA ALA A 200 -3.14 -13.47 -0.02
C ALA A 200 -4.35 -12.64 0.41
N ASP A 201 -5.57 -12.98 -0.04
CA ASP A 201 -6.81 -12.32 0.35
C ASP A 201 -7.11 -12.48 1.85
N ALA A 202 -6.88 -13.65 2.44
CA ALA A 202 -7.05 -13.86 3.88
C ALA A 202 -6.07 -12.99 4.69
N ILE A 203 -4.78 -12.99 4.34
CA ILE A 203 -3.76 -12.16 5.02
C ILE A 203 -4.10 -10.67 4.86
N ALA A 204 -4.36 -10.21 3.64
CA ALA A 204 -4.71 -8.82 3.37
C ALA A 204 -6.00 -8.39 4.08
N THR A 205 -6.98 -9.28 4.22
CA THR A 205 -8.19 -9.03 5.03
C THR A 205 -7.85 -8.84 6.50
N PHE A 206 -6.93 -9.63 7.05
CA PHE A 206 -6.45 -9.41 8.41
C PHE A 206 -5.69 -8.09 8.54
N GLU A 207 -4.79 -7.75 7.61
CA GLU A 207 -4.07 -6.47 7.62
C GLU A 207 -5.03 -5.27 7.56
N ARG A 208 -6.11 -5.35 6.76
CA ARG A 208 -7.18 -4.33 6.76
C ARG A 208 -7.88 -4.20 8.11
N SER A 209 -7.94 -5.28 8.90
CA SER A 209 -8.52 -5.26 10.24
C SER A 209 -7.62 -4.60 11.29
N LEU A 210 -6.31 -4.47 11.01
CA LEU A 210 -5.32 -3.84 11.89
C LEU A 210 -5.43 -2.31 11.85
N THR A 211 -6.63 -1.80 12.13
CA THR A 211 -6.89 -0.37 12.31
C THR A 211 -6.70 0.03 13.77
N THR A 212 -6.30 1.29 14.00
CA THR A 212 -6.09 1.83 15.35
C THR A 212 -6.95 3.08 15.57
N PRO A 213 -8.29 2.94 15.68
CA PRO A 213 -9.19 4.06 15.97
C PRO A 213 -8.97 4.61 17.38
N ASN A 214 -9.79 5.61 17.76
CA ASN A 214 -9.89 6.11 19.14
C ASN A 214 -8.60 6.69 19.73
N SER A 215 -7.66 7.13 18.89
CA SER A 215 -6.58 7.99 19.35
C SER A 215 -7.14 9.23 20.05
N ARG A 216 -6.37 9.85 20.94
CA ARG A 216 -6.79 11.08 21.64
C ARG A 216 -7.11 12.18 20.63
N PHE A 217 -6.36 12.24 19.53
CA PHE A 217 -6.65 13.16 18.43
C PHE A 217 -7.95 12.82 17.68
N ASP A 218 -8.23 11.54 17.43
CA ASP A 218 -9.50 11.13 16.81
C ASP A 218 -10.70 11.48 17.70
N LYS A 219 -10.57 11.35 19.04
CA LYS A 219 -11.59 11.77 20.01
C LYS A 219 -11.79 13.29 19.96
N PHE A 220 -10.70 14.06 19.89
CA PHE A 220 -10.74 15.51 19.68
C PHE A 220 -11.46 15.91 18.38
N LEU A 221 -11.14 15.27 17.25
CA LEU A 221 -11.79 15.51 15.97
C LEU A 221 -13.28 15.12 15.95
N ARG A 222 -13.72 14.22 16.85
CA ARG A 222 -15.14 13.89 17.02
C ARG A 222 -15.88 14.81 18.01
N GLY A 223 -15.22 15.86 18.52
CA GLY A 223 -15.84 16.89 19.36
C GLY A 223 -15.51 16.80 20.85
N ASP A 224 -14.74 15.81 21.30
CA ASP A 224 -14.22 15.79 22.68
C ASP A 224 -13.03 16.76 22.80
N VAL A 225 -13.36 18.04 22.98
CA VAL A 225 -12.38 19.13 23.06
C VAL A 225 -11.35 18.97 24.20
N ASN A 226 -11.62 18.10 25.17
CA ASN A 226 -10.74 17.84 26.31
C ASN A 226 -9.88 16.57 26.14
N ALA A 227 -10.05 15.82 25.04
CA ALA A 227 -9.24 14.64 24.76
C ALA A 227 -7.74 14.95 24.61
N ILE A 228 -7.41 16.18 24.21
CA ILE A 228 -6.05 16.69 24.07
C ILE A 228 -5.84 18.00 24.84
N THR A 229 -4.63 18.21 25.35
CA THR A 229 -4.23 19.36 26.17
C THR A 229 -4.04 20.62 25.33
N ALA A 230 -3.90 21.78 25.99
CA ALA A 230 -3.58 23.04 25.30
C ALA A 230 -2.24 22.96 24.54
N GLU A 231 -1.24 22.28 25.10
CA GLU A 231 0.06 22.11 24.45
C GLU A 231 -0.02 21.19 23.23
N GLU A 232 -0.81 20.12 23.29
CA GLU A 232 -1.03 19.23 22.15
C GLU A 232 -1.81 19.94 21.03
N LYS A 233 -2.77 20.81 21.37
CA LYS A 233 -3.46 21.70 20.40
C LYS A 233 -2.48 22.67 19.75
N GLU A 234 -1.59 23.27 20.53
CA GLU A 234 -0.53 24.15 20.02
C GLU A 234 0.44 23.38 19.10
N GLY A 235 0.80 22.15 19.46
CA GLY A 235 1.52 21.21 18.61
C GLY A 235 0.85 21.00 17.26
N TYR A 236 -0.45 20.72 17.26
CA TYR A 236 -1.22 20.55 16.02
C TYR A 236 -1.27 21.86 15.21
N ARG A 237 -1.46 23.00 15.87
CA ARG A 237 -1.43 24.32 15.22
C ARG A 237 -0.09 24.57 14.53
N ARG A 238 1.04 24.28 15.19
CA ARG A 238 2.39 24.38 14.62
C ARG A 238 2.54 23.40 13.44
N PHE A 239 2.15 22.14 13.60
CA PHE A 239 2.17 21.14 12.53
C PHE A 239 1.42 21.61 11.27
N LYS A 240 0.24 22.23 11.43
CA LYS A 240 -0.49 22.87 10.34
C LYS A 240 0.25 24.07 9.74
N THR A 241 0.64 25.02 10.59
CA THR A 241 1.19 26.33 10.16
C THR A 241 2.55 26.18 9.46
N TYR A 242 3.38 25.24 9.89
CA TYR A 242 4.66 24.95 9.25
C TYR A 242 4.51 24.22 7.90
N GLY A 243 3.35 23.63 7.62
CA GLY A 243 3.03 23.01 6.34
C GLY A 243 3.12 21.49 6.32
N CYS A 244 3.31 20.81 7.45
CA CYS A 244 3.43 19.35 7.51
C CYS A 244 2.17 18.64 6.98
N VAL A 245 0.99 19.24 7.19
CA VAL A 245 -0.30 18.75 6.68
C VAL A 245 -0.44 18.79 5.16
N SER A 246 0.46 19.45 4.42
CA SER A 246 0.44 19.40 2.95
C SER A 246 0.68 17.97 2.42
N CYS A 247 1.47 17.19 3.17
CA CYS A 247 1.82 15.81 2.84
C CYS A 247 1.17 14.82 3.81
N HIS A 248 1.16 15.13 5.10
CA HIS A 248 0.65 14.26 6.16
C HIS A 248 -0.79 14.64 6.55
N GLN A 249 -1.74 14.22 5.72
CA GLN A 249 -3.17 14.53 5.84
C GLN A 249 -4.06 13.31 5.63
N GLY A 250 -5.37 13.52 5.75
CA GLY A 250 -6.40 12.52 5.51
C GLY A 250 -6.59 11.59 6.71
N VAL A 251 -7.27 10.48 6.46
CA VAL A 251 -7.61 9.51 7.52
C VAL A 251 -6.38 8.87 8.15
N ASN A 252 -5.30 8.69 7.39
CA ASN A 252 -4.08 8.01 7.85
C ASN A 252 -2.91 8.97 8.11
N VAL A 253 -3.13 10.29 8.09
CA VAL A 253 -2.09 11.32 8.34
C VAL A 253 -0.85 11.07 7.46
N GLY A 254 -1.08 10.87 6.17
CA GLY A 254 -0.12 10.33 5.21
C GLY A 254 -0.66 9.06 4.54
N GLY A 255 0.21 8.33 3.85
CA GLY A 255 -0.13 7.07 3.18
C GLY A 255 -0.98 7.23 1.93
N ASN A 256 -1.21 8.45 1.42
CA ASN A 256 -2.16 8.72 0.34
C ASN A 256 -1.58 9.50 -0.85
N LEU A 257 -0.28 9.82 -0.83
CA LEU A 257 0.41 10.47 -1.94
C LEU A 257 1.91 10.14 -1.95
N PHE A 258 2.54 10.46 -3.08
CA PHE A 258 4.00 10.44 -3.24
C PHE A 258 4.59 11.82 -3.05
N GLN A 259 5.77 11.91 -2.44
CA GLN A 259 6.58 13.13 -2.39
C GLN A 259 8.06 12.83 -2.54
N LYS A 260 8.77 13.80 -3.10
CA LYS A 260 10.23 13.83 -3.07
C LYS A 260 10.71 14.03 -1.64
N PHE A 261 11.73 13.28 -1.23
CA PHE A 261 12.45 13.52 0.01
C PHE A 261 13.65 14.42 -0.29
N GLY A 262 13.59 15.67 0.19
CA GLY A 262 14.57 16.70 -0.15
C GLY A 262 14.07 17.65 -1.22
N ILE A 263 12.92 18.28 -1.00
CA ILE A 263 12.36 19.31 -1.89
C ILE A 263 13.17 20.61 -1.79
N MET A 264 13.59 20.98 -0.58
CA MET A 264 14.25 22.24 -0.27
C MET A 264 15.77 22.10 -0.08
N GLY A 265 16.30 20.88 -0.22
CA GLY A 265 17.73 20.58 -0.14
C GLY A 265 18.01 19.10 -0.42
N ASP A 266 19.25 18.75 -0.75
CA ASP A 266 19.63 17.39 -1.08
C ASP A 266 19.96 16.56 0.17
N TYR A 267 18.90 16.01 0.77
CA TYR A 267 19.02 15.13 1.94
C TYR A 267 20.00 13.97 1.71
N PHE A 268 19.98 13.36 0.52
CA PHE A 268 20.75 12.16 0.23
C PHE A 268 22.24 12.46 0.04
N SER A 269 22.56 13.60 -0.58
CA SER A 269 23.94 14.09 -0.64
C SER A 269 24.45 14.45 0.77
N ASP A 270 23.67 15.19 1.57
CA ASP A 270 24.09 15.62 2.91
C ASP A 270 24.23 14.44 3.89
N ARG A 271 23.31 13.46 3.83
CA ARG A 271 23.38 12.22 4.63
C ARG A 271 24.54 11.33 4.18
N GLY A 272 24.86 11.33 2.89
CA GLY A 272 25.82 10.42 2.28
C GLY A 272 25.34 8.97 2.24
N ASN A 273 26.26 8.05 1.94
CA ASN A 273 26.05 6.59 1.90
C ASN A 273 24.78 6.19 1.14
N ILE A 274 24.63 6.70 -0.08
CA ILE A 274 23.46 6.42 -0.92
C ILE A 274 23.44 4.93 -1.30
N THR A 275 22.31 4.29 -1.03
CA THR A 275 21.96 2.90 -1.28
C THR A 275 20.91 2.83 -2.40
N GLU A 276 20.67 1.62 -2.93
CA GLU A 276 19.65 1.43 -3.96
C GLU A 276 18.25 1.84 -3.49
N ALA A 277 17.90 1.57 -2.22
CA ALA A 277 16.60 1.91 -1.65
C ALA A 277 16.33 3.43 -1.63
N ASP A 278 17.37 4.26 -1.61
CA ASP A 278 17.24 5.72 -1.61
C ASP A 278 16.65 6.25 -2.91
N PHE A 279 16.81 5.55 -4.03
CA PHE A 279 16.20 5.99 -5.28
C PHE A 279 14.67 5.90 -5.28
N GLY A 280 14.08 5.19 -4.32
CA GLY A 280 12.65 5.18 -4.06
C GLY A 280 11.85 4.73 -5.28
N ARG A 281 10.91 5.55 -5.72
CA ARG A 281 10.00 5.27 -6.83
C ARG A 281 10.71 5.13 -8.18
N PHE A 282 11.90 5.71 -8.36
CA PHE A 282 12.73 5.48 -9.54
C PHE A 282 13.00 3.98 -9.78
N ASN A 283 13.17 3.19 -8.71
CA ASN A 283 13.39 1.74 -8.83
C ASN A 283 12.17 0.99 -9.40
N VAL A 284 10.99 1.62 -9.41
CA VAL A 284 9.76 1.08 -9.99
C VAL A 284 9.53 1.61 -11.39
N THR A 285 9.81 2.89 -11.64
CA THR A 285 9.38 3.57 -12.88
C THR A 285 10.50 3.82 -13.89
N GLY A 286 11.77 3.84 -13.45
CA GLY A 286 12.93 4.22 -14.25
C GLY A 286 12.98 5.70 -14.65
N LYS A 287 12.04 6.53 -14.18
CA LYS A 287 11.91 7.94 -14.58
C LYS A 287 12.74 8.85 -13.69
N ALA A 288 13.58 9.70 -14.28
CA ALA A 288 14.47 10.57 -13.53
C ALA A 288 13.73 11.49 -12.53
N GLU A 289 12.51 11.93 -12.85
CA GLU A 289 11.68 12.73 -11.94
C GLU A 289 11.21 11.99 -10.68
N ASP A 290 11.19 10.65 -10.69
CA ASP A 290 10.81 9.81 -9.55
C ASP A 290 11.99 9.48 -8.62
N ARG A 291 13.20 10.00 -8.89
CA ARG A 291 14.34 9.83 -7.99
C ARG A 291 14.07 10.49 -6.65
N TYR A 292 14.34 9.74 -5.58
CA TYR A 292 14.12 10.17 -4.20
C TYR A 292 12.64 10.43 -3.88
N VAL A 293 11.71 9.90 -4.68
CA VAL A 293 10.27 10.01 -4.43
C VAL A 293 9.80 8.78 -3.66
N PHE A 294 9.06 9.01 -2.58
CA PHE A 294 8.55 7.98 -1.69
C PHE A 294 7.07 8.18 -1.41
N LYS A 295 6.37 7.10 -1.08
CA LYS A 295 5.06 7.20 -0.44
C LYS A 295 5.26 7.89 0.90
N VAL A 296 4.50 8.96 1.13
CA VAL A 296 4.51 9.64 2.44
C VAL A 296 3.99 8.65 3.49
N PRO A 297 4.74 8.33 4.55
CA PRO A 297 4.30 7.37 5.56
C PRO A 297 3.16 7.93 6.41
N THR A 298 2.36 7.04 7.00
CA THR A 298 1.40 7.40 8.06
C THR A 298 2.15 7.92 9.28
N LEU A 299 1.60 8.94 9.94
CA LEU A 299 2.07 9.38 11.26
C LEU A 299 1.22 8.82 12.41
N ARG A 300 0.25 7.96 12.12
CA ARG A 300 -0.48 7.25 13.19
C ARG A 300 0.45 6.27 13.86
N ASN A 301 0.40 6.23 15.19
CA ASN A 301 1.27 5.41 16.03
C ASN A 301 2.77 5.69 15.87
N ILE A 302 3.16 6.85 15.30
CA ILE A 302 4.56 7.17 14.98
C ILE A 302 5.50 7.09 16.19
N THR A 303 4.99 7.36 17.40
CA THR A 303 5.79 7.28 18.63
C THR A 303 6.20 5.85 19.02
N LEU A 304 5.68 4.83 18.33
CA LEU A 304 5.95 3.41 18.62
C LEU A 304 6.90 2.78 17.60
N THR A 305 7.20 3.46 16.50
CA THR A 305 7.78 2.87 15.27
C THR A 305 9.16 3.40 14.94
N ALA A 306 9.95 3.79 15.94
CA ALA A 306 11.36 4.10 15.73
C ALA A 306 12.15 2.85 15.28
N PRO A 307 13.25 2.99 14.52
CA PRO A 307 13.78 4.24 13.97
C PRO A 307 12.97 4.74 12.76
N TYR A 308 13.22 5.97 12.32
CA TYR A 308 12.43 6.68 11.31
C TYR A 308 13.13 6.77 9.95
N PHE A 309 12.31 7.06 8.92
CA PHE A 309 12.62 7.06 7.49
C PHE A 309 12.84 5.66 6.89
N HIS A 310 12.87 5.59 5.56
CA HIS A 310 12.99 4.31 4.84
C HIS A 310 14.32 3.61 5.09
N ASP A 311 15.32 4.33 5.59
CA ASP A 311 16.65 3.84 5.92
C ASP A 311 16.89 3.64 7.42
N GLY A 312 15.94 4.02 8.28
CA GLY A 312 16.09 3.98 9.74
C GLY A 312 17.18 4.92 10.27
N SER A 313 17.56 5.97 9.52
CA SER A 313 18.69 6.85 9.86
C SER A 313 18.40 7.85 10.99
N ALA A 314 17.14 8.15 11.27
CA ALA A 314 16.74 8.98 12.40
C ALA A 314 16.31 8.10 13.57
N GLU A 315 17.05 8.15 14.68
CA GLU A 315 16.77 7.33 15.87
C GLU A 315 15.62 7.89 16.71
N THR A 316 15.46 9.22 16.70
CA THR A 316 14.47 9.92 17.53
C THR A 316 13.49 10.74 16.69
N LEU A 317 12.31 11.00 17.26
CA LEU A 317 11.26 11.75 16.57
C LEU A 317 11.68 13.21 16.41
N GLU A 318 12.46 13.75 17.34
CA GLU A 318 13.08 15.06 17.27
C GLU A 318 13.98 15.19 16.03
N GLN A 319 14.85 14.20 15.80
CA GLN A 319 15.72 14.15 14.62
C GLN A 319 14.90 14.07 13.34
N ALA A 320 13.89 13.21 13.31
CA ALA A 320 13.02 13.06 12.14
C ALA A 320 12.29 14.36 11.80
N ILE A 321 11.75 15.07 12.80
CA ILE A 321 11.08 16.36 12.63
C ILE A 321 12.06 17.44 12.14
N ALA A 322 13.25 17.51 12.73
CA ALA A 322 14.27 18.47 12.32
C ALA A 322 14.70 18.27 10.86
N ILE A 323 14.95 17.02 10.46
CA ILE A 323 15.28 16.65 9.07
C ILE A 323 14.13 17.01 8.13
N MET A 324 12.89 16.66 8.48
CA MET A 324 11.72 17.01 7.65
C MET A 324 11.56 18.52 7.50
N ALA A 325 11.74 19.28 8.58
CA ALA A 325 11.66 20.73 8.52
C ALA A 325 12.75 21.34 7.62
N LYS A 326 14.00 20.89 7.76
CA LYS A 326 15.12 21.37 6.95
C LYS A 326 14.91 21.05 5.47
N TYR A 327 14.71 19.77 5.14
CA TYR A 327 14.78 19.31 3.75
C TYR A 327 13.45 19.36 2.99
N GLN A 328 12.29 19.37 3.68
CA GLN A 328 10.99 19.51 3.00
C GLN A 328 10.43 20.92 3.05
N LEU A 329 10.74 21.67 4.11
CA LEU A 329 10.14 22.99 4.33
C LEU A 329 11.17 24.12 4.23
N GLY A 330 12.47 23.83 4.20
CA GLY A 330 13.53 24.84 4.17
C GLY A 330 13.62 25.62 5.48
N ARG A 331 13.31 24.98 6.62
CA ARG A 331 13.18 25.62 7.93
C ARG A 331 14.01 24.93 8.99
N GLU A 332 14.65 25.73 9.82
CA GLU A 332 15.18 25.29 11.11
C GLU A 332 14.13 25.55 12.19
N LEU A 333 13.75 24.50 12.94
CA LEU A 333 12.76 24.62 14.02
C LEU A 333 13.47 24.73 15.37
N SER A 334 12.95 25.58 16.25
CA SER A 334 13.41 25.61 17.65
C SER A 334 13.07 24.29 18.35
N LYS A 335 13.87 23.91 19.36
CA LYS A 335 13.59 22.74 20.20
C LYS A 335 12.17 22.77 20.77
N GLU A 336 11.74 23.94 21.27
CA GLU A 336 10.38 24.13 21.78
C GLU A 336 9.31 23.77 20.73
N THR A 337 9.49 24.20 19.48
CA THR A 337 8.55 23.87 18.40
C THR A 337 8.51 22.38 18.10
N ILE A 338 9.68 21.72 18.08
CA ILE A 338 9.78 20.28 17.90
C ILE A 338 9.06 19.57 19.05
N ASP A 339 9.30 19.97 20.29
CA ASP A 339 8.68 19.38 21.48
C ASP A 339 7.14 19.52 21.44
N PHE A 340 6.60 20.66 20.99
CA PHE A 340 5.16 20.84 20.77
C PHE A 340 4.62 19.91 19.67
N ILE A 341 5.31 19.79 18.54
CA ILE A 341 4.91 18.87 17.47
C ILE A 341 4.92 17.42 17.96
N ILE A 342 5.92 17.01 18.75
CA ILE A 342 5.98 15.68 19.35
C ILE A 342 4.77 15.45 20.25
N LYS A 343 4.41 16.40 21.13
CA LYS A 343 3.19 16.29 21.96
C LYS A 343 1.95 16.02 21.11
N PHE A 344 1.79 16.73 19.99
CA PHE A 344 0.72 16.44 19.04
C PHE A 344 0.83 15.02 18.45
N LEU A 345 1.99 14.61 17.95
CA LEU A 345 2.17 13.30 17.33
C LEU A 345 1.89 12.15 18.32
N THR A 346 2.18 12.32 19.61
CA THR A 346 1.80 11.37 20.67
C THR A 346 0.28 11.16 20.76
N THR A 347 -0.53 12.15 20.40
CA THR A 347 -1.99 12.02 20.40
C THR A 347 -2.54 11.18 19.24
N LEU A 348 -1.70 10.82 18.26
CA LEU A 348 -2.07 10.01 17.08
C LEU A 348 -2.00 8.50 17.32
N THR A 349 -1.52 8.06 18.48
CA THR A 349 -1.53 6.63 18.86
C THR A 349 -2.94 6.19 19.23
N GLY A 350 -3.43 5.16 18.54
CA GLY A 350 -4.80 4.65 18.68
C GLY A 350 -4.91 3.42 19.57
N GLU A 351 -6.08 2.80 19.50
CA GLU A 351 -6.42 1.57 20.21
C GLU A 351 -6.49 0.39 19.22
N TYR A 352 -5.88 -0.75 19.56
CA TYR A 352 -6.06 -2.01 18.86
C TYR A 352 -6.81 -2.99 19.76
N GLN A 353 -7.90 -3.59 19.25
CA GLN A 353 -8.78 -4.48 20.02
C GLN A 353 -9.28 -3.88 21.34
N GLY A 354 -9.55 -2.57 21.34
CA GLY A 354 -10.04 -1.82 22.51
C GLY A 354 -8.98 -1.52 23.57
N LYS A 355 -7.70 -1.78 23.28
CA LYS A 355 -6.57 -1.46 24.16
C LYS A 355 -5.67 -0.40 23.50
N PRO A 356 -5.20 0.62 24.23
CA PRO A 356 -4.15 1.49 23.73
C PRO A 356 -2.93 0.68 23.27
N LEU A 357 -2.33 1.08 22.15
CA LEU A 357 -1.06 0.53 21.66
C LEU A 357 0.15 1.06 22.43
#